data_AF-A0AAE2WH11-F1
#
_entry.id   AF-A0AAE2WH11-F1
#
_cell.length_a   1.000
_cell.length_b   1.000
_cell.length_c   1.000
_cell.angle_alpha   90.00
_cell.angle_beta   90.00
_cell.angle_gamma   90.00
#
_symmetry.space_group_name_H-M   'P 1'
#
loop_
_entity.id
_entity.type
_entity.pdbx_description
1 polymer ?
#
loop_
_entity_poly.entity_id
_entity_poly.type
_entity_poly.pdbx_seq_one_letter_code
_entity_poly.pdbx_strand_id
1 'polypeptide(L)'
;MINKNLRLIYSSTSSDEKNCQKRKKYLVQSDQLGLFDDFKTIRIIFIPVADISSHLFINTLKKNEPYILLDTREFPDFFSVFISTNYALDEFKKNGIQYQRLPISFTSKNKENVWEQLSKLKIILDKHLEKKTNSPIVILSSTSSNLNRVSDKLIGYIKQEVNQVTFEHITG
;
A
#
# COMPACT_ATOMS: atom_id res chain seq x y z
N MET A 1 -37.69 0.60 -3.65
CA MET A 1 -36.38 -0.05 -3.45
C MET A 1 -36.01 0.06 -1.99
N ILE A 2 -35.91 -1.08 -1.29
CA ILE A 2 -35.64 -1.13 0.15
C ILE A 2 -34.13 -1.17 0.35
N ASN A 3 -33.62 -0.21 1.12
CA ASN A 3 -32.21 -0.05 1.45
C ASN A 3 -31.73 -1.28 2.26
N LYS A 4 -30.94 -2.16 1.64
CA LYS A 4 -30.27 -3.28 2.32
C LYS A 4 -29.01 -2.74 3.00
N ASN A 5 -29.08 -2.59 4.33
CA ASN A 5 -28.00 -2.82 5.32
C ASN A 5 -28.20 -2.05 6.64
N LEU A 6 -29.45 -1.84 7.08
CA LEU A 6 -29.70 -1.49 8.48
C LEU A 6 -29.97 -2.78 9.27
N ARG A 7 -29.00 -3.18 10.09
CA ARG A 7 -29.15 -4.25 11.08
C ARG A 7 -29.44 -3.62 12.44
N LEU A 8 -30.62 -3.87 12.99
CA LEU A 8 -30.95 -3.52 14.37
C LEU A 8 -30.14 -4.40 15.33
N ILE A 9 -29.39 -3.77 16.23
CA ILE A 9 -28.65 -4.44 17.29
C ILE A 9 -29.56 -4.48 18.53
N TYR A 10 -29.96 -5.68 18.95
CA TYR A 10 -30.68 -5.85 20.20
C TYR A 10 -29.69 -5.80 21.37
N SER A 11 -29.91 -4.87 22.30
CA SER A 11 -29.13 -4.73 23.54
C SER A 11 -30.04 -5.06 24.71
N SER A 12 -29.86 -6.23 25.33
CA SER A 12 -30.67 -6.72 26.46
C SER A 12 -30.31 -6.13 27.83
N THR A 13 -29.72 -4.94 27.88
CA THR A 13 -29.41 -4.24 29.14
C THR A 13 -30.57 -3.36 29.57
N SER A 14 -31.10 -3.62 30.77
CA SER A 14 -32.16 -2.84 31.39
C SER A 14 -31.71 -1.39 31.63
N SER A 15 -32.67 -0.47 31.58
CA SER A 15 -32.46 0.99 31.52
C SER A 15 -31.65 1.57 32.69
N ASP A 16 -31.61 0.90 33.84
CA ASP A 16 -30.96 1.42 35.04
C ASP A 16 -29.45 1.15 35.09
N GLU A 17 -28.94 0.11 34.43
CA GLU A 17 -27.49 -0.15 34.33
C GLU A 17 -26.78 0.79 33.34
N LYS A 18 -27.52 1.40 32.39
CA LYS A 18 -26.96 2.35 31.41
C LYS A 18 -26.43 3.63 32.05
N ASN A 19 -26.99 4.06 33.18
CA ASN A 19 -26.58 5.30 33.84
C ASN A 19 -25.31 5.10 34.70
N CYS A 20 -25.14 3.93 35.33
CA CYS A 20 -23.90 3.62 36.05
C CYS A 20 -22.70 3.36 35.14
N GLN A 21 -22.92 2.78 33.94
CA GLN A 21 -21.83 2.56 32.99
C GLN A 21 -21.35 3.84 32.29
N LYS A 22 -22.19 4.87 32.13
CA LYS A 22 -21.79 6.15 31.51
C LYS A 22 -20.62 6.84 32.23
N ARG A 23 -20.49 6.69 33.56
CA ARG A 23 -19.39 7.29 34.33
C ARG A 23 -18.08 6.49 34.30
N LYS A 24 -18.10 5.22 33.88
CA LYS A 24 -16.89 4.39 33.66
C LYS A 24 -16.49 4.27 32.18
N LYS A 25 -17.24 4.87 31.25
CA LYS A 25 -17.18 4.62 29.80
C LYS A 25 -16.14 5.45 29.01
N TYR A 26 -15.16 6.06 29.67
CA TYR A 26 -14.01 6.68 29.00
C TYR A 26 -12.70 5.95 29.26
N LEU A 27 -12.76 4.74 29.81
CA LEU A 27 -11.63 3.79 29.78
C LEU A 27 -12.00 2.63 28.85
N VAL A 28 -12.17 2.95 27.57
CA VAL A 28 -12.18 1.91 26.54
C VAL A 28 -10.76 1.35 26.53
N GLN A 29 -10.59 0.13 27.02
CA GLN A 29 -9.35 -0.63 26.83
C GLN A 29 -9.06 -0.66 25.33
N SER A 30 -7.92 -0.09 24.95
CA SER A 30 -7.41 0.00 23.59
C SER A 30 -7.40 -1.34 22.85
N ASP A 31 -7.42 -2.46 23.58
CA ASP A 31 -7.43 -3.82 23.06
C ASP A 31 -8.76 -4.26 22.43
N GLN A 32 -9.91 -3.65 22.76
CA GLN A 32 -11.20 -4.03 22.15
C GLN A 32 -11.44 -3.43 20.76
N LEU A 33 -10.67 -2.41 20.36
CA LEU A 33 -10.73 -1.88 18.99
C LEU A 33 -9.95 -2.75 17.99
N GLY A 34 -8.99 -3.55 18.46
CA GLY A 34 -8.24 -4.48 17.60
C GLY A 34 -9.08 -5.61 16.99
N LEU A 35 -10.29 -5.86 17.52
CA LEU A 35 -11.28 -6.80 16.94
C LEU A 35 -12.08 -6.19 15.78
N PHE A 36 -11.98 -4.89 15.55
CA PHE A 36 -12.66 -4.17 14.46
C PHE A 36 -11.68 -3.67 13.38
N ASP A 37 -10.38 -3.93 13.53
CA ASP A 37 -9.31 -3.59 12.57
C ASP A 37 -9.17 -4.60 11.42
N ASP A 38 -10.22 -5.34 11.10
CA ASP A 38 -10.32 -6.19 9.89
C ASP A 38 -10.55 -5.36 8.61
N PHE A 39 -10.32 -4.05 8.66
CA PHE A 39 -10.23 -3.27 7.43
C PHE A 39 -8.88 -3.57 6.78
N LYS A 40 -8.91 -4.38 5.71
CA LYS A 40 -7.77 -4.59 4.82
C LYS A 40 -7.23 -3.25 4.35
N THR A 41 -6.24 -2.73 5.04
CA THR A 41 -5.58 -1.48 4.72
C THR A 41 -4.47 -1.82 3.75
N ILE A 42 -4.54 -1.33 2.51
CA ILE A 42 -3.39 -1.48 1.61
C ILE A 42 -2.29 -0.59 2.17
N ARG A 43 -1.14 -1.18 2.44
CA ARG A 43 0.06 -0.44 2.81
C ARG A 43 0.95 -0.29 1.58
N ILE A 44 1.20 0.94 1.16
CA ILE A 44 2.00 1.27 -0.02
C ILE A 44 3.26 2.01 0.44
N ILE A 45 4.42 1.47 0.09
CA ILE A 45 5.72 1.98 0.46
C ILE A 45 6.41 2.51 -0.80
N PHE A 46 6.66 3.81 -0.85
CA PHE A 46 7.37 4.46 -1.94
C PHE A 46 8.87 4.52 -1.64
N ILE A 47 9.68 4.04 -2.59
CA ILE A 47 11.15 4.04 -2.48
C ILE A 47 11.78 4.77 -3.69
N PRO A 48 12.53 5.86 -3.46
CA PRO A 48 13.35 6.51 -4.49
C PRO A 48 14.69 5.78 -4.59
N VAL A 49 14.91 5.05 -5.68
CA VAL A 49 16.08 4.17 -5.81
C VAL A 49 17.40 4.93 -5.90
N ALA A 50 17.42 6.13 -6.50
CA ALA A 50 18.64 6.95 -6.55
C ALA A 50 19.07 7.51 -5.19
N ASP A 51 18.13 7.63 -4.25
CA ASP A 51 18.34 8.34 -2.98
C ASP A 51 18.44 7.38 -1.78
N ILE A 52 18.38 6.06 -2.02
CA ILE A 52 18.44 5.03 -0.97
C ILE A 52 19.72 4.21 -1.07
N SER A 53 20.34 3.92 0.08
CA SER A 53 21.46 2.97 0.13
C SER A 53 20.99 1.53 -0.12
N SER A 54 21.86 0.72 -0.72
CA SER A 54 21.59 -0.71 -0.97
C SER A 54 21.23 -1.48 0.31
N HIS A 55 21.91 -1.17 1.43
CA HIS A 55 21.62 -1.76 2.74
C HIS A 55 20.21 -1.38 3.25
N LEU A 56 19.83 -0.09 3.15
CA LEU A 56 18.50 0.34 3.58
C LEU A 56 17.40 -0.27 2.70
N PHE A 57 17.66 -0.41 1.39
CA PHE A 57 16.75 -1.07 0.47
C PHE A 57 16.52 -2.53 0.86
N ILE A 58 17.59 -3.31 1.05
CA ILE A 58 17.50 -4.73 1.43
C ILE A 58 16.80 -4.89 2.78
N ASN A 59 17.12 -4.05 3.77
CA ASN A 59 16.46 -4.07 5.07
C ASN A 59 14.97 -3.73 4.98
N THR A 60 14.61 -2.80 4.10
CA THR A 60 13.21 -2.45 3.85
C THR A 60 12.44 -3.66 3.30
N LEU A 61 13.03 -4.39 2.33
CA LEU A 61 12.39 -5.59 1.78
C LEU A 61 12.25 -6.69 2.83
N LYS A 62 13.30 -6.95 3.62
CA LYS A 62 13.29 -7.98 4.67
C LYS A 62 12.32 -7.66 5.80
N LYS A 63 12.25 -6.39 6.24
CA LYS A 63 11.40 -5.98 7.37
C LYS A 63 9.91 -5.98 7.01
N ASN A 64 9.60 -5.60 5.77
CA ASN A 64 8.22 -5.38 5.37
C ASN A 64 7.62 -6.54 4.58
N GLU A 65 8.44 -7.48 4.10
CA GLU A 65 8.03 -8.67 3.35
C GLU A 65 6.95 -8.36 2.30
N PRO A 66 7.25 -7.44 1.35
CA PRO A 66 6.25 -6.99 0.40
C PRO A 66 5.86 -8.14 -0.53
N TYR A 67 4.58 -8.25 -0.82
CA TYR A 67 4.11 -9.26 -1.77
C TYR A 67 4.40 -8.84 -3.22
N ILE A 68 4.34 -7.54 -3.50
CA ILE A 68 4.55 -6.97 -4.82
C ILE A 68 5.59 -5.85 -4.74
N LEU A 69 6.50 -5.86 -5.72
CA LEU A 69 7.44 -4.77 -5.98
C LEU A 69 7.18 -4.21 -7.39
N LEU A 70 6.59 -3.02 -7.45
CA LEU A 70 6.26 -2.30 -8.68
C LEU A 70 7.37 -1.34 -9.05
N ASP A 71 7.99 -1.53 -10.21
CA ASP A 71 9.02 -0.63 -10.71
C ASP A 71 8.45 0.35 -11.73
N THR A 72 8.43 1.64 -11.39
CA THR A 72 7.92 2.71 -12.26
C THR A 72 9.01 3.35 -13.11
N ARG A 73 10.27 2.88 -13.03
CA ARG A 73 11.38 3.44 -13.80
C ARG A 73 11.33 2.96 -15.25
N GLU A 74 11.66 3.87 -16.17
CA GLU A 74 11.83 3.51 -17.58
C GLU A 74 13.00 2.54 -17.78
N PHE A 75 14.05 2.61 -16.97
CA PHE A 75 15.19 1.69 -17.05
C PHE A 75 15.52 1.21 -15.64
N PRO A 76 15.01 0.03 -15.23
CA PRO A 76 15.30 -0.52 -13.92
C PRO A 76 16.75 -0.99 -13.90
N ASP A 77 17.61 -0.19 -13.29
CA ASP A 77 18.96 -0.58 -12.96
C ASP A 77 19.01 -0.99 -11.48
N PHE A 78 19.46 -2.21 -11.25
CA PHE A 78 19.68 -2.79 -9.93
C PHE A 78 21.15 -3.07 -9.66
N PHE A 79 22.08 -2.81 -10.60
CA PHE A 79 23.51 -3.10 -10.47
C PHE A 79 24.14 -2.45 -9.23
N SER A 80 23.58 -1.33 -8.75
CA SER A 80 23.99 -0.66 -7.52
C SER A 80 23.63 -1.40 -6.23
N VAL A 81 22.68 -2.34 -6.28
CA VAL A 81 22.18 -3.12 -5.12
C VAL A 81 22.47 -4.61 -5.29
N PHE A 82 22.35 -5.13 -6.51
CA PHE A 82 22.50 -6.54 -6.86
C PHE A 82 23.49 -6.67 -8.01
N ILE A 83 24.23 -7.78 -8.05
CA ILE A 83 25.28 -8.01 -9.07
C ILE A 83 24.71 -8.00 -10.50
N SER A 84 23.44 -8.38 -10.67
CA SER A 84 22.73 -8.28 -11.95
C SER A 84 21.22 -8.23 -11.74
N THR A 85 20.49 -7.80 -12.77
CA THR A 85 19.02 -7.87 -12.79
C THR A 85 18.51 -9.29 -12.60
N ASN A 86 19.15 -10.29 -13.22
CA ASN A 86 18.74 -11.69 -13.06
C ASN A 86 18.88 -12.14 -11.60
N TYR A 87 19.99 -11.79 -10.96
CA TYR A 87 20.21 -12.10 -9.55
C TYR A 87 19.16 -11.42 -8.65
N ALA A 88 18.80 -10.17 -8.93
CA ALA A 88 17.73 -9.47 -8.20
C ALA A 88 16.38 -10.18 -8.35
N LEU A 89 16.02 -10.59 -9.57
CA LEU A 89 14.76 -11.31 -9.84
C LEU A 89 14.72 -12.67 -9.16
N ASP A 90 15.84 -13.40 -9.14
CA ASP A 90 15.94 -14.68 -8.43
C ASP A 90 15.77 -14.50 -6.92
N GLU A 91 16.38 -13.47 -6.33
CA GLU A 91 16.19 -13.13 -4.93
C GLU A 91 14.75 -12.74 -4.61
N PHE A 92 14.09 -11.93 -5.45
CA PHE A 92 12.67 -11.61 -5.28
C PHE A 92 11.80 -12.86 -5.32
N LYS A 93 12.05 -13.76 -6.27
CA LYS A 93 11.31 -15.02 -6.39
C LYS A 93 11.49 -15.93 -5.19
N LYS A 94 12.73 -16.05 -4.66
CA LYS A 94 13.01 -16.82 -3.43
C LYS A 94 12.25 -16.28 -2.23
N ASN A 95 12.11 -14.96 -2.13
CA ASN A 95 11.38 -14.29 -1.06
C ASN A 95 9.85 -14.18 -1.32
N GLY A 96 9.34 -14.83 -2.38
CA GLY A 96 7.91 -14.78 -2.71
C GLY A 96 7.41 -13.41 -3.20
N ILE A 97 8.33 -12.52 -3.56
CA ILE A 97 8.02 -11.16 -4.02
C ILE A 97 7.73 -11.19 -5.52
N GLN A 98 6.54 -10.73 -5.91
CA GLN A 98 6.17 -10.55 -7.30
C GLN A 98 6.73 -9.23 -7.83
N TYR A 99 7.78 -9.31 -8.65
CA TYR A 99 8.31 -8.17 -9.38
C TYR A 99 7.47 -7.85 -10.61
N GLN A 100 7.02 -6.60 -10.74
CA GLN A 100 6.31 -6.14 -11.93
C GLN A 100 6.78 -4.75 -12.35
N ARG A 101 7.12 -4.60 -13.63
CA ARG A 101 7.53 -3.32 -14.20
C ARG A 101 6.33 -2.63 -14.83
N LEU A 102 6.11 -1.37 -14.45
CA LEU A 102 5.06 -0.52 -14.99
C LEU A 102 5.62 0.91 -15.09
N PRO A 103 6.39 1.21 -16.16
CA PRO A 103 7.09 2.48 -16.25
C PRO A 103 6.08 3.63 -16.31
N ILE A 104 6.28 4.67 -15.48
CA ILE A 104 5.43 5.86 -15.46
C ILE A 104 6.28 7.07 -15.84
N SER A 105 5.98 7.67 -16.99
CA SER A 105 6.70 8.81 -17.55
C SER A 105 5.78 10.01 -17.68
N PHE A 106 6.14 11.12 -17.03
CA PHE A 106 5.35 12.35 -17.05
C PHE A 106 5.77 13.33 -18.15
N THR A 107 6.40 12.84 -19.21
CA THR A 107 6.83 13.67 -20.34
C THR A 107 5.63 14.22 -21.10
N SER A 108 5.75 15.46 -21.61
CA SER A 108 4.66 16.19 -22.29
C SER A 108 4.08 15.46 -23.51
N LYS A 109 4.85 14.55 -24.12
CA LYS A 109 4.43 13.70 -25.25
C LYS A 109 3.55 12.50 -24.86
N ASN A 110 3.53 12.09 -23.58
CA ASN A 110 2.93 10.84 -23.13
C ASN A 110 1.79 11.02 -22.12
N LYS A 111 1.10 12.17 -22.11
CA LYS A 111 0.04 12.47 -21.14
C LYS A 111 -1.12 11.45 -21.16
N GLU A 112 -1.53 10.96 -22.33
CA GLU A 112 -2.57 9.92 -22.45
C GLU A 112 -2.08 8.56 -21.90
N ASN A 113 -0.80 8.26 -22.09
CA ASN A 113 -0.15 7.02 -21.65
C ASN A 113 -0.11 6.89 -20.11
N VAL A 114 -0.05 8.03 -19.40
CA VAL A 114 -0.07 8.05 -17.93
C VAL A 114 -1.38 7.48 -17.38
N TRP A 115 -2.53 7.83 -17.97
CA TRP A 115 -3.82 7.32 -17.50
C TRP A 115 -3.97 5.82 -17.72
N GLU A 116 -3.48 5.31 -18.86
CA GLU A 116 -3.45 3.87 -19.14
C GLU A 116 -2.52 3.11 -18.18
N GLN A 117 -1.39 3.71 -17.79
CA GLN A 117 -0.49 3.13 -16.81
C GLN A 117 -1.13 3.12 -15.41
N LEU A 118 -1.81 4.20 -15.03
CA LEU A 118 -2.54 4.27 -13.76
C LEU A 118 -3.69 3.24 -13.69
N SER A 119 -4.41 3.02 -14.79
CA SER A 119 -5.47 2.00 -14.84
C SER A 119 -4.91 0.58 -14.75
N LYS A 120 -3.73 0.30 -15.32
CA LYS A 120 -3.03 -0.97 -15.11
C LYS A 120 -2.63 -1.16 -13.65
N LEU A 121 -2.17 -0.10 -12.99
CA LEU A 121 -1.87 -0.13 -11.56
C LEU A 121 -3.11 -0.44 -10.73
N LYS A 122 -4.27 0.12 -11.09
CA LYS A 122 -5.56 -0.22 -10.46
C LYS A 122 -5.81 -1.72 -10.44
N ILE A 123 -5.72 -2.36 -11.61
CA ILE A 123 -5.99 -3.81 -11.75
C ILE A 123 -5.06 -4.63 -10.85
N ILE A 124 -3.82 -4.17 -10.64
CA ILE A 124 -2.86 -4.85 -9.76
C ILE A 124 -3.27 -4.67 -8.29
N LEU A 125 -3.66 -3.47 -7.88
CA LEU A 125 -4.14 -3.19 -6.52
C LEU A 125 -5.41 -3.99 -6.19
N ASP A 126 -6.37 -4.04 -7.11
CA ASP A 126 -7.62 -4.79 -6.94
C ASP A 126 -7.34 -6.28 -6.73
N LYS A 127 -6.48 -6.88 -7.56
CA LYS A 127 -6.04 -8.28 -7.39
C LYS A 127 -5.30 -8.51 -6.07
N HIS A 128 -4.56 -7.52 -5.58
CA HIS A 128 -3.86 -7.63 -4.30
C HIS A 128 -4.83 -7.64 -3.12
N LEU A 129 -5.83 -6.75 -3.15
CA LEU A 129 -6.91 -6.70 -2.15
C LEU A 129 -7.71 -8.01 -2.05
N GLU A 130 -7.93 -8.69 -3.18
CA GLU A 130 -8.62 -9.97 -3.24
C GLU A 130 -7.85 -11.09 -2.49
N LYS A 131 -6.51 -11.11 -2.61
CA LYS A 131 -5.65 -12.18 -2.07
C LYS A 131 -5.52 -12.20 -0.53
N LYS A 132 -6.05 -11.21 0.20
CA LYS A 132 -5.98 -11.10 1.68
C LYS A 132 -4.56 -11.15 2.28
N THR A 133 -3.55 -10.81 1.50
CA THR A 133 -2.18 -10.70 2.00
C THR A 133 -2.05 -9.32 2.61
N ASN A 134 -2.03 -9.20 3.95
CA ASN A 134 -1.71 -7.93 4.65
C ASN A 134 -0.28 -7.41 4.34
N SER A 135 0.42 -8.03 3.39
CA SER A 135 1.71 -7.63 2.89
C SER A 135 1.64 -6.31 2.11
N PRO A 136 2.61 -5.41 2.32
CA PRO A 136 2.67 -4.14 1.63
C PRO A 136 3.02 -4.29 0.15
N ILE A 137 2.72 -3.25 -0.61
CA ILE A 137 3.19 -3.05 -1.98
C ILE A 137 4.32 -2.04 -1.93
N VAL A 138 5.47 -2.39 -2.50
CA VAL A 138 6.58 -1.46 -2.67
C VAL A 138 6.53 -0.87 -4.08
N ILE A 139 6.61 0.45 -4.20
CA ILE A 139 6.67 1.17 -5.47
C ILE A 139 8.03 1.85 -5.58
N LEU A 140 8.79 1.47 -6.62
CA LEU A 140 10.10 2.03 -6.92
C LEU A 140 9.99 3.16 -7.92
N SER A 141 10.61 4.29 -7.62
CA SER A 141 10.77 5.41 -8.53
C SER A 141 12.26 5.76 -8.69
N SER A 142 12.60 6.47 -9.76
CA SER A 142 13.99 6.84 -10.05
C SER A 142 14.56 7.78 -9.01
N THR A 143 13.89 8.90 -8.74
CA THR A 143 14.33 9.96 -7.81
C THR A 143 13.19 10.38 -6.90
N SER A 144 13.51 11.03 -5.77
CA SER A 144 12.51 11.60 -4.85
C SER A 144 11.56 12.57 -5.55
N SER A 145 12.06 13.40 -6.49
CA SER A 145 11.22 14.31 -7.29
C SER A 145 10.20 13.55 -8.14
N ASN A 146 10.64 12.48 -8.83
CA ASN A 146 9.72 11.68 -9.63
C ASN A 146 8.76 10.89 -8.74
N LEU A 147 9.26 10.37 -7.62
CA LEU A 147 8.47 9.67 -6.61
C LEU A 147 7.34 10.55 -6.06
N ASN A 148 7.61 11.81 -5.73
CA ASN A 148 6.58 12.73 -5.27
C ASN A 148 5.50 12.93 -6.34
N ARG A 149 5.89 13.18 -7.60
CA ARG A 149 4.94 13.32 -8.72
C ARG A 149 4.12 12.05 -8.98
N VAL A 150 4.75 10.87 -8.89
CA VAL A 150 4.10 9.57 -8.99
C VAL A 150 3.13 9.39 -7.82
N SER A 151 3.60 9.63 -6.60
CA SER A 151 2.83 9.45 -5.37
C SER A 151 1.63 10.38 -5.29
N ASP A 152 1.74 11.67 -5.59
CA ASP A 152 0.62 12.62 -5.51
C ASP A 152 -0.54 12.19 -6.41
N LYS A 153 -0.23 11.77 -7.64
CA LYS A 153 -1.22 11.29 -8.59
C LYS A 153 -1.79 9.93 -8.19
N LEU A 154 -0.93 9.01 -7.74
CA LEU A 154 -1.35 7.68 -7.29
C LEU A 154 -2.21 7.77 -6.04
N ILE A 155 -1.82 8.57 -5.05
CA ILE A 155 -2.57 8.78 -3.81
C ILE A 155 -3.96 9.33 -4.12
N GLY A 156 -4.04 10.36 -4.99
CA GLY A 156 -5.32 10.91 -5.41
C GLY A 156 -6.24 9.86 -6.04
N TYR A 157 -5.70 9.05 -6.93
CA TYR A 157 -6.44 7.98 -7.61
C TYR A 157 -6.84 6.84 -6.68
N ILE A 158 -5.90 6.35 -5.87
CA ILE A 158 -6.09 5.22 -4.97
C ILE A 158 -7.11 5.58 -3.88
N LYS A 159 -7.08 6.79 -3.34
CA LYS A 159 -8.06 7.24 -2.33
C LYS A 159 -9.48 7.36 -2.89
N GLN A 160 -9.66 7.51 -4.20
CA GLN A 160 -11.00 7.52 -4.82
C GLN A 160 -11.61 6.13 -4.90
N GLU A 161 -10.78 5.08 -4.93
CA GLU A 161 -11.20 3.72 -5.28
C GLU A 161 -11.05 2.75 -4.09
N VAL A 162 -10.15 3.04 -3.15
CA VAL A 162 -9.85 2.20 -1.98
C VAL A 162 -10.11 2.98 -0.70
N ASN A 163 -11.03 2.46 0.11
CA ASN A 163 -11.52 3.14 1.33
C ASN A 163 -10.45 3.33 2.41
N GLN A 164 -9.44 2.47 2.49
CA GLN A 164 -8.39 2.59 3.50
C GLN A 164 -7.02 2.16 2.93
N VAL A 165 -6.12 3.14 2.77
CA VAL A 165 -4.74 2.95 2.30
C VAL A 165 -3.80 3.78 3.15
N THR A 166 -2.69 3.18 3.58
CA THR A 166 -1.59 3.86 4.24
C THR A 166 -0.43 4.03 3.25
N PHE A 167 0.12 5.24 3.21
CA PHE A 167 1.23 5.59 2.33
C PHE A 167 2.45 5.91 3.18
N GLU A 168 3.57 5.28 2.86
CA GLU A 168 4.85 5.50 3.52
C GLU A 168 5.89 5.92 2.48
N HIS A 169 6.67 6.93 2.81
CA HIS A 169 7.81 7.36 1.99
C HIS A 169 9.08 7.02 2.75
N ILE A 170 9.95 6.23 2.12
CA ILE A 170 11.27 5.95 2.68
C ILE A 170 12.26 6.91 2.04
N THR A 171 12.78 7.81 2.84
CA THR A 171 13.89 8.69 2.48
C THR A 171 15.17 8.13 3.10
N GLY A 172 16.24 8.09 2.31
CA GLY A 172 17.59 7.69 2.74
C GLY A 172 18.35 8.83 3.39
#